data_AF-A0A8S0TD61-F1
#
_entry.id   AF-A0A8S0TD61-F1
#
_cell.length_a   1.000
_cell.length_b   1.000
_cell.length_c   1.000
_cell.angle_alpha   90.00
_cell.angle_beta   90.00
_cell.angle_gamma   90.00
#
_symmetry.space_group_name_H-M   'P 1'
#
loop_
_entity.id
_entity.type
_entity.pdbx_description
1 polymer ?
#
loop_
_entity_poly.entity_id
_entity_poly.type
_entity_poly.pdbx_seq_one_letter_code
_entity_poly.pdbx_strand_id
1 'polypeptide(L)'
;MAAGALAYDLEKLSDEAAANFVMLQLKRMFPDASEPAQYLVSRWGSDPNILGCYSYDAVGNSDDIYDRLREPFGNLFFGGEAMSLDHQGSVHGAYSAGVMAAENCQKHLMQRLGCMERIPVVALRDEIVEVPVPLQISRL
;
A
#
# COMPACT_ATOMS: atom_id res chain seq x y z
N MET A 1 8.35 17.56 4.27
CA MET A 1 7.54 16.51 3.60
C MET A 1 6.91 17.13 2.37
N ALA A 2 6.99 16.47 1.22
CA ALA A 2 6.28 16.88 0.01
C ALA A 2 4.83 16.39 0.09
N ALA A 3 3.86 17.29 0.01
CA ALA A 3 2.44 16.97 0.13
C ALA A 3 1.59 17.95 -0.71
N GLY A 4 0.33 17.57 -0.99
CA GLY A 4 -0.56 18.37 -1.83
C GLY A 4 0.02 18.65 -3.22
N ALA A 5 -0.22 19.85 -3.74
CA ALA A 5 0.29 20.26 -5.07
C ALA A 5 1.82 20.13 -5.20
N LEU A 6 2.56 20.38 -4.11
CA LEU A 6 4.02 20.31 -4.11
C LEU A 6 4.53 18.89 -4.41
N ALA A 7 3.80 17.84 -4.03
CA ALA A 7 4.19 16.47 -4.35
C ALA A 7 4.23 16.26 -5.87
N TYR A 8 3.21 16.71 -6.59
CA TYR A 8 3.15 16.61 -8.05
C TYR A 8 4.20 17.46 -8.75
N ASP A 9 4.54 18.62 -8.21
CA ASP A 9 5.54 19.50 -8.82
C ASP A 9 6.97 18.98 -8.61
N LEU A 10 7.27 18.44 -7.42
CA LEU A 10 8.56 17.79 -7.16
C LEU A 10 8.76 16.53 -8.01
N GLU A 11 7.67 15.81 -8.34
CA GLU A 11 7.75 14.64 -9.20
C GLU A 11 8.24 14.97 -10.63
N LYS A 12 8.09 16.21 -11.09
CA LYS A 12 8.54 16.69 -12.42
C LYS A 12 10.02 17.07 -12.47
N LEU A 13 10.67 17.24 -11.32
CA LEU A 13 12.08 17.62 -11.24
C LEU A 13 12.99 16.39 -11.33
N SER A 14 14.22 16.56 -11.81
CA SER A 14 15.28 15.55 -11.62
C SER A 14 15.58 15.35 -10.13
N ASP A 15 16.16 14.21 -9.76
CA ASP A 15 16.51 13.90 -8.37
C ASP A 15 17.45 14.95 -7.78
N GLU A 16 18.46 15.39 -8.54
CA GLU A 16 19.39 16.46 -8.16
C GLU A 16 18.66 17.79 -7.91
N ALA A 17 17.74 18.19 -8.80
CA ALA A 17 17.00 19.44 -8.65
C ALA A 17 16.06 19.40 -7.43
N ALA A 18 15.42 18.27 -7.16
CA ALA A 18 14.61 18.07 -5.96
C ALA A 18 15.47 18.10 -4.68
N ALA A 19 16.63 17.44 -4.68
CA ALA A 19 17.57 17.46 -3.55
C ALA A 19 18.09 18.89 -3.28
N ASN A 20 18.48 19.62 -4.32
CA ASN A 20 18.93 21.00 -4.23
C ASN A 20 17.83 21.94 -3.71
N PHE A 21 16.58 21.72 -4.13
CA PHE A 21 15.43 22.47 -3.61
C PHE A 21 15.27 22.28 -2.10
N VAL A 22 15.41 21.04 -1.60
CA VAL A 22 15.35 20.74 -0.17
C VAL A 22 16.55 21.36 0.57
N MET A 23 17.76 21.24 0.03
CA MET A 23 18.98 21.81 0.62
C MET A 23 18.91 23.33 0.71
N LEU A 24 18.30 24.01 -0.27
CA LEU A 24 18.06 25.45 -0.21
C LEU A 24 17.16 25.83 0.98
N GLN A 25 16.11 25.05 1.26
CA GLN A 25 15.26 25.30 2.42
C GLN A 25 15.99 24.98 3.73
N LEU A 26 16.76 23.89 3.77
CA LEU A 26 17.54 23.51 4.94
C LEU A 26 18.57 24.59 5.32
N LYS A 27 19.31 25.12 4.34
CA LYS A 27 20.33 26.17 4.56
C LYS A 27 19.76 27.50 5.05
N ARG A 28 18.48 27.78 4.79
CA ARG A 28 17.80 28.95 5.38
C ARG A 28 17.65 28.83 6.90
N MET A 29 17.50 27.60 7.40
CA MET A 29 17.39 27.31 8.83
C MET A 29 18.76 27.04 9.45
N PHE A 30 19.66 26.41 8.69
CA PHE A 30 21.00 25.99 9.11
C PHE A 30 22.03 26.37 8.05
N PRO A 31 22.57 27.60 8.07
CA PRO A 31 23.45 28.13 7.02
C PRO A 31 24.67 27.26 6.70
N ASP A 32 25.19 26.55 7.71
CA ASP A 32 26.39 25.70 7.60
C ASP A 32 26.07 24.23 7.27
N ALA A 33 24.83 23.90 6.91
CA ALA A 33 24.46 22.54 6.53
C ALA A 33 25.26 22.07 5.31
N SER A 34 25.95 20.94 5.45
CA SER A 34 26.73 20.31 4.37
C SER A 34 25.84 19.61 3.35
N GLU A 35 26.37 19.41 2.14
CA GLU A 35 25.68 18.62 1.11
C GLU A 35 25.43 17.17 1.57
N PRO A 36 24.31 16.55 1.14
CA PRO A 36 24.01 15.18 1.48
C PRO A 36 24.98 14.23 0.78
N ALA A 37 25.46 13.20 1.49
CA ALA A 37 26.30 12.16 0.89
C ALA A 37 25.52 11.32 -0.14
N GLN A 38 24.22 11.11 0.11
CA GLN A 38 23.30 10.37 -0.75
C GLN A 38 21.88 10.93 -0.60
N TYR A 39 21.08 10.81 -1.65
CA TYR A 39 19.66 11.14 -1.65
C TYR A 39 18.88 10.17 -2.51
N LEU A 40 17.61 9.97 -2.18
CA LEU A 40 16.64 9.19 -2.95
C LEU A 40 15.35 10.00 -3.05
N VAL A 41 14.82 10.13 -4.26
CA VAL A 41 13.56 10.83 -4.50
C VAL A 41 12.51 9.83 -4.95
N SER A 42 11.51 9.58 -4.09
CA SER A 42 10.38 8.73 -4.43
C SER A 42 9.41 9.46 -5.36
N ARG A 43 8.85 8.74 -6.34
CA ARG A 43 7.86 9.26 -7.31
C ARG A 43 6.64 8.35 -7.36
N TRP A 44 5.91 8.31 -6.25
CA TRP A 44 4.80 7.39 -6.06
C TRP A 44 3.64 7.64 -7.03
N GLY A 45 3.36 8.91 -7.35
CA GLY A 45 2.27 9.30 -8.25
C GLY A 45 2.50 8.90 -9.70
N SER A 46 3.76 8.92 -10.17
CA SER A 46 4.14 8.55 -11.53
C SER A 46 4.66 7.12 -11.68
N ASP A 47 4.82 6.37 -10.58
CA ASP A 47 5.19 4.96 -10.66
C ASP A 47 4.04 4.13 -11.26
N PRO A 48 4.25 3.41 -12.36
CA PRO A 48 3.17 2.71 -13.06
C PRO A 48 2.54 1.57 -12.25
N ASN A 49 3.21 1.09 -11.20
CA ASN A 49 2.70 0.02 -10.34
C ASN A 49 2.00 0.52 -9.08
N ILE A 50 2.13 1.82 -8.74
CA ILE A 50 1.57 2.37 -7.49
C ILE A 50 0.61 3.53 -7.77
N LEU A 51 0.93 4.43 -8.71
CA LEU A 51 0.05 5.52 -9.19
C LEU A 51 -0.47 6.49 -8.09
N GLY A 52 0.17 6.52 -6.92
CA GLY A 52 -0.25 7.28 -5.75
C GLY A 52 0.44 6.81 -4.48
N CYS A 53 0.15 7.44 -3.33
CA CYS A 53 0.70 7.00 -2.05
C CYS A 53 -0.21 5.99 -1.35
N TYR A 54 -1.43 6.41 -1.02
CA TYR A 54 -2.43 5.63 -0.32
C TYR A 54 -3.82 6.23 -0.57
N SER A 55 -4.86 5.42 -0.36
CA SER A 55 -6.25 5.83 -0.43
C SER A 55 -6.63 6.85 0.65
N TYR A 56 -7.67 7.62 0.36
CA TYR A 56 -8.30 8.56 1.29
C TYR A 56 -9.77 8.71 0.93
N ASP A 57 -10.61 9.06 1.91
CA ASP A 57 -12.01 9.38 1.69
C ASP A 57 -12.18 10.74 0.99
N ALA A 58 -12.40 10.69 -0.31
CA ALA A 58 -12.69 11.87 -1.11
C ALA A 58 -14.11 12.40 -0.82
N VAL A 59 -14.26 13.72 -0.84
CA VAL A 59 -15.57 14.37 -0.70
C VAL A 59 -16.50 13.90 -1.82
N GLY A 60 -17.68 13.42 -1.47
CA GLY A 60 -18.68 12.92 -2.42
C GLY A 60 -18.59 11.42 -2.71
N ASN A 61 -17.68 10.69 -2.06
CA ASN A 61 -17.72 9.23 -2.06
C ASN A 61 -19.04 8.73 -1.45
N SER A 62 -19.51 7.58 -1.94
CA SER A 62 -20.68 6.89 -1.41
C SER A 62 -20.32 6.21 -0.09
N ASP A 63 -21.26 6.18 0.86
CA ASP A 63 -21.09 5.52 2.15
C ASP A 63 -20.87 4.00 2.01
N ASP A 64 -21.33 3.41 0.90
CA ASP A 64 -21.22 1.97 0.59
C ASP A 64 -19.96 1.58 -0.19
N ILE A 65 -19.02 2.52 -0.41
CA ILE A 65 -17.89 2.27 -1.32
C ILE A 65 -17.00 1.11 -0.87
N TYR A 66 -16.78 0.95 0.44
CA TYR A 66 -15.98 -0.13 1.00
C TYR A 66 -16.65 -1.49 0.84
N ASP A 67 -17.97 -1.54 1.02
CA ASP A 67 -18.74 -2.77 0.85
C ASP A 67 -18.71 -3.22 -0.61
N ARG A 68 -18.87 -2.28 -1.54
CA ARG A 68 -18.77 -2.52 -2.99
C ARG A 68 -17.38 -2.97 -3.41
N LEU A 69 -16.33 -2.37 -2.87
CA LEU A 69 -14.94 -2.72 -3.18
C LEU A 69 -14.55 -4.11 -2.66
N ARG A 70 -15.14 -4.54 -1.53
CA ARG A 70 -14.93 -5.87 -0.94
C ARG A 70 -15.76 -6.97 -1.59
N GLU A 71 -16.77 -6.61 -2.38
CA GLU A 71 -17.64 -7.57 -3.04
C GLU A 71 -16.84 -8.40 -4.05
N PRO A 72 -16.88 -9.75 -3.97
CA PRO A 72 -16.14 -10.58 -4.91
C PRO A 72 -16.76 -10.54 -6.31
N PHE A 73 -15.92 -10.52 -7.34
CA PHE A 73 -16.37 -10.66 -8.72
C PHE A 73 -16.14 -12.08 -9.22
N GLY A 74 -17.16 -12.93 -9.09
CA GLY A 74 -17.04 -14.37 -9.39
C GLY A 74 -16.08 -15.06 -8.41
N ASN A 75 -14.90 -15.44 -8.88
CA ASN A 75 -13.82 -16.03 -8.06
C ASN A 75 -12.67 -15.06 -7.78
N LEU A 76 -12.85 -13.76 -8.08
CA LEU A 76 -11.88 -12.71 -7.77
C LEU A 76 -12.21 -12.04 -6.44
N PHE A 77 -11.21 -11.92 -5.58
CA PHE A 77 -11.30 -11.32 -4.25
C PHE A 77 -10.25 -10.22 -4.13
N PHE A 78 -10.61 -9.12 -3.46
CA PHE A 78 -9.75 -7.94 -3.31
C PHE A 78 -9.32 -7.76 -1.86
N GLY A 79 -8.03 -7.49 -1.66
CA GLY A 79 -7.45 -7.06 -0.39
C GLY A 79 -6.59 -5.81 -0.60
N GLY A 80 -5.94 -5.34 0.46
CA GLY A 80 -5.10 -4.14 0.42
C GLY A 80 -5.67 -2.96 1.21
N GLU A 81 -4.89 -1.88 1.33
CA GLU A 81 -5.20 -0.76 2.24
C GLU A 81 -6.52 -0.05 1.88
N ALA A 82 -6.79 0.09 0.57
CA ALA A 82 -8.01 0.72 0.05
C ALA A 82 -9.29 -0.08 0.35
N MET A 83 -9.15 -1.31 0.86
CA MET A 83 -10.26 -2.19 1.24
C MET A 83 -10.52 -2.15 2.76
N SER A 84 -9.84 -1.28 3.51
CA SER A 84 -9.95 -1.19 4.97
C SER A 84 -10.71 0.07 5.40
N LEU A 85 -11.97 -0.09 5.80
CA LEU A 85 -12.79 1.00 6.34
C LEU A 85 -12.14 1.67 7.56
N ASP A 86 -11.69 0.87 8.53
CA ASP A 86 -11.20 1.38 9.82
C ASP A 86 -9.78 1.96 9.74
N HIS A 87 -9.00 1.53 8.75
CA HIS A 87 -7.55 1.70 8.72
C HIS A 87 -6.99 1.96 7.30
N GLN A 88 -7.56 2.92 6.59
CA GLN A 88 -7.09 3.34 5.27
C GLN A 88 -5.63 3.81 5.29
N GLY A 89 -4.92 3.63 4.17
CA GLY A 89 -3.55 4.09 3.97
C GLY A 89 -2.51 3.49 4.90
N SER A 90 -2.85 2.39 5.57
CA SER A 90 -2.00 1.77 6.58
C SER A 90 -1.63 0.33 6.24
N VAL A 91 -0.46 -0.09 6.74
CA VAL A 91 0.04 -1.45 6.56
C VAL A 91 -0.85 -2.46 7.28
N HIS A 92 -1.32 -2.14 8.49
CA HIS A 92 -2.21 -3.04 9.23
C HIS A 92 -3.59 -3.15 8.59
N GLY A 93 -4.11 -2.07 8.01
CA GLY A 93 -5.34 -2.11 7.19
C GLY A 93 -5.19 -3.03 5.99
N ALA A 94 -4.08 -2.93 5.25
CA ALA A 94 -3.79 -3.82 4.13
C ALA A 94 -3.72 -5.29 4.56
N TYR A 95 -3.04 -5.57 5.67
CA TYR A 95 -2.93 -6.91 6.24
C TYR A 95 -4.30 -7.49 6.62
N SER A 96 -5.08 -6.76 7.42
CA SER A 96 -6.39 -7.20 7.89
C SER A 96 -7.37 -7.42 6.72
N ALA A 97 -7.37 -6.53 5.73
CA ALA A 97 -8.18 -6.69 4.52
C ALA A 97 -7.74 -7.91 3.69
N GLY A 98 -6.44 -8.19 3.60
CA GLY A 98 -5.92 -9.39 2.94
C GLY A 98 -6.35 -10.69 3.62
N VAL A 99 -6.31 -10.75 4.96
CA VAL A 99 -6.81 -11.89 5.73
C VAL A 99 -8.31 -12.09 5.47
N MET A 100 -9.10 -11.00 5.51
CA MET A 100 -10.53 -11.05 5.23
C MET A 100 -10.84 -11.57 3.82
N ALA A 101 -10.10 -11.11 2.80
CA ALA A 101 -10.25 -11.58 1.43
C ALA A 101 -9.96 -13.09 1.30
N ALA A 102 -8.94 -13.58 2.00
CA ALA A 102 -8.60 -15.00 2.02
C ALA A 102 -9.71 -15.85 2.69
N GLU A 103 -10.27 -15.39 3.81
CA GLU A 103 -11.40 -16.05 4.47
C GLU A 103 -12.65 -16.08 3.59
N ASN A 104 -12.95 -14.98 2.90
CA ASN A 104 -14.07 -14.89 1.98
C ASN A 104 -13.90 -15.84 0.79
N CYS A 105 -12.68 -15.94 0.25
CA CYS A 105 -12.33 -16.92 -0.77
C CYS A 105 -12.54 -18.35 -0.27
N GLN A 106 -12.06 -18.68 0.93
CA GLN A 106 -12.25 -20.01 1.54
C GLN A 106 -13.74 -20.35 1.68
N LYS A 107 -14.56 -19.43 2.20
CA LYS A 107 -16.01 -19.61 2.34
C LYS A 107 -16.68 -19.83 0.99
N HIS A 108 -16.33 -19.05 -0.03
CA HIS A 108 -16.87 -19.18 -1.37
C HIS A 108 -16.55 -20.54 -2.01
N LEU A 109 -15.30 -21.02 -1.85
CA LEU A 109 -14.91 -22.34 -2.33
C LEU A 109 -15.67 -23.47 -1.63
N MET A 110 -15.84 -23.39 -0.31
CA MET A 110 -16.62 -24.37 0.46
C MET A 110 -18.09 -24.43 0.02
N GLN A 111 -18.70 -23.28 -0.27
CA GLN A 111 -20.08 -23.23 -0.75
C GLN A 111 -20.23 -23.85 -2.14
N ARG A 112 -19.24 -23.66 -3.04
CA ARG A 112 -19.30 -24.17 -4.42
C ARG A 112 -19.00 -25.66 -4.55
N LEU A 113 -18.11 -26.19 -3.71
CA LEU A 113 -17.69 -27.60 -3.79
C LEU A 113 -18.65 -28.56 -3.07
N GLY A 114 -19.68 -28.04 -2.38
CA GLY A 114 -20.45 -28.79 -1.40
C GLY A 114 -19.61 -29.12 -0.16
N CYS A 115 -20.24 -29.52 0.95
CA CYS A 115 -19.56 -30.03 2.15
C CYS A 115 -18.81 -31.35 1.89
N MET A 116 -17.91 -31.40 0.91
CA MET A 116 -16.89 -32.43 0.83
C MET A 116 -15.73 -32.02 1.72
N GLU A 117 -15.18 -33.04 2.39
CA GLU A 117 -14.12 -32.99 3.38
C GLU A 117 -13.16 -31.83 3.13
N ARG A 118 -12.84 -31.07 4.19
CA ARG A 118 -11.78 -30.06 4.21
C ARG A 118 -10.71 -30.54 3.24
N ILE A 119 -10.56 -29.87 2.09
CA ILE A 119 -9.34 -30.02 1.31
C ILE A 119 -8.28 -29.83 2.38
N PRO A 120 -7.46 -30.85 2.69
CA PRO A 120 -6.38 -30.62 3.61
C PRO A 120 -5.59 -29.54 2.89
N VAL A 121 -5.67 -28.32 3.41
CA VAL A 121 -4.67 -27.30 3.15
C VAL A 121 -3.44 -27.94 3.78
N VAL A 122 -2.83 -28.86 3.04
CA VAL A 122 -1.71 -29.67 3.46
C VAL A 122 -0.69 -28.66 3.92
N ALA A 123 -0.52 -28.56 5.22
CA ALA A 123 0.67 -28.12 5.92
C ALA A 123 1.44 -26.93 5.32
N LEU A 124 0.79 -25.94 4.73
CA LEU A 124 1.41 -24.61 4.55
C LEU A 124 1.28 -23.77 5.83
N ARG A 125 0.98 -24.39 6.99
CA ARG A 125 0.98 -23.71 8.28
C ARG A 125 2.19 -24.02 9.15
N ASP A 126 2.92 -25.11 8.90
CA ASP A 126 4.08 -25.48 9.71
C ASP A 126 5.42 -25.39 8.96
N GLU A 127 5.41 -25.20 7.63
CA GLU A 127 6.63 -24.97 6.82
C GLU A 127 6.64 -23.60 6.11
N ILE A 128 5.71 -22.69 6.39
CA ILE A 128 5.95 -21.27 6.12
C ILE A 128 6.87 -20.77 7.24
N VAL A 129 8.13 -21.15 7.11
CA VAL A 129 9.27 -20.24 7.28
C VAL A 129 9.05 -19.26 8.45
N GLU A 130 9.47 -19.68 9.64
CA GLU A 130 9.85 -18.80 10.77
C GLU A 130 11.02 -17.86 10.40
N VAL A 131 11.37 -17.72 9.12
CA VAL A 131 12.16 -16.57 8.68
C VAL A 131 11.14 -15.44 8.53
N PRO A 132 11.19 -14.38 9.35
CA PRO A 132 10.49 -13.17 9.02
C PRO A 132 11.11 -12.70 7.70
N VAL A 133 10.49 -13.07 6.58
CA VAL A 133 10.80 -12.45 5.29
C VAL A 133 10.40 -11.01 5.54
N PRO A 134 11.34 -10.07 5.62
CA PRO A 134 10.98 -8.68 5.77
C PRO A 134 10.08 -8.39 4.58
N LEU A 135 8.87 -7.91 4.83
CA LEU A 135 8.10 -7.28 3.77
C LEU A 135 8.96 -6.09 3.34
N GLN A 136 9.72 -6.26 2.26
CA GLN A 136 10.52 -5.20 1.66
C GLN A 136 9.54 -4.26 0.96
N ILE A 137 8.87 -3.43 1.76
CA ILE A 137 7.92 -2.41 1.33
C ILE A 137 8.69 -1.18 0.78
N SER A 138 10.01 -1.12 1.01
CA SER A 138 10.88 -0.04 0.54
C SER A 138 11.88 -0.53 -0.49
N ARG A 139 12.07 0.27 -1.56
CA ARG A 139 13.21 0.20 -2.47
C ARG A 139 14.48 0.65 -1.75
N LEU A 140 15.07 -0.24 -0.96
CA LEU A 140 16.48 -0.20 -0.57
C LEU A 140 17.19 -1.35 -1.26
#